data_AF-A0A1V5K2J9-F1
#
_entry.id   AF-A0A1V5K2J9-F1
#
_cell.length_a   1.000
_cell.length_b   1.000
_cell.length_c   1.000
_cell.angle_alpha   90.00
_cell.angle_beta   90.00
_cell.angle_gamma   90.00
#
_symmetry.space_group_name_H-M   'P 1'
#
loop_
_entity.id
_entity.type
_entity.pdbx_description
1 polymer ?
#
loop_
_entity_poly.entity_id
_entity_poly.type
_entity_poly.pdbx_seq_one_letter_code
_entity_poly.pdbx_strand_id
1 'polypeptide(L)'
;MERRHRAKITSKGQVTIPVEVRKGLGLNTGDVLVIRESAAGYIIEKSTEESKFDAFVGCLSTRPGGTDAVMHELRGDHADD
;
A
#
# COMPACT_ATOMS: atom_id res chain seq x y z
N MET A 1 -5.16 23.01 7.36
CA MET A 1 -4.15 24.02 7.00
C MET A 1 -3.46 23.56 5.74
N GLU A 2 -3.46 24.38 4.69
CA GLU A 2 -2.73 24.08 3.46
C GLU A 2 -1.23 24.30 3.70
N ARG A 3 -0.40 23.28 3.43
CA ARG A 3 1.06 23.36 3.53
C ARG A 3 1.66 23.35 2.13
N ARG A 4 2.41 24.40 1.79
CA ARG A 4 3.09 24.52 0.50
C ARG A 4 4.58 24.26 0.66
N HIS A 5 5.12 23.37 -0.16
CA HIS A 5 6.56 23.15 -0.25
C HIS A 5 7.07 23.55 -1.64
N ARG A 6 8.31 24.04 -1.72
CA ARG A 6 9.00 24.33 -2.98
C ARG A 6 10.20 23.42 -3.09
N ALA A 7 10.42 22.86 -4.27
CA ALA A 7 11.58 22.02 -4.59
C ALA A 7 12.21 22.50 -5.89
N LYS A 8 13.53 22.36 -6.00
CA LYS A 8 14.29 22.67 -7.22
C LYS A 8 14.54 21.39 -7.99
N ILE A 9 14.50 21.49 -9.32
CA ILE A 9 14.95 20.43 -10.22
C ILE A 9 16.48 20.39 -10.22
N THR A 10 17.07 19.22 -9.98
CA THR A 10 18.53 19.03 -10.03
C THR A 10 19.04 19.03 -11.48
N SER A 11 20.36 19.08 -11.68
CA SER A 11 20.96 19.03 -13.03
C SER A 11 20.61 17.75 -13.81
N LYS A 12 20.24 16.68 -13.11
CA LYS A 12 19.80 15.40 -13.69
C LYS A 12 18.29 15.33 -13.93
N GLY A 13 17.56 16.44 -13.75
CA GLY A 13 16.10 16.47 -13.95
C GLY A 13 15.28 15.88 -12.79
N GLN A 14 15.89 15.64 -11.62
CA GLN A 14 15.17 15.06 -10.47
C GLN A 14 14.55 16.15 -9.60
N VAL A 15 13.37 15.87 -9.01
CA VAL A 15 12.75 16.72 -8.00
C VAL A 15 12.92 16.08 -6.62
N THR A 16 13.44 16.85 -5.66
CA THR A 16 13.59 16.37 -4.28
C THR A 16 12.29 16.54 -3.50
N ILE A 17 11.75 15.45 -2.95
CA ILE A 17 10.58 15.50 -2.05
C ILE A 17 11.05 15.85 -0.62
N PRO A 18 10.57 16.95 -0.02
CA PRO A 18 10.91 17.34 1.35
C PRO A 18 10.55 16.26 2.38
N VAL A 19 11.29 16.22 3.50
CA VAL A 19 11.15 15.14 4.50
C VAL A 19 9.74 15.02 5.08
N GLU A 20 9.05 16.14 5.32
CA GLU A 20 7.68 16.14 5.82
C GLU A 20 6.71 15.51 4.83
N VAL A 21 6.87 15.81 3.54
CA VAL A 21 6.04 15.25 2.46
C VAL A 21 6.33 13.76 2.29
N ARG A 22 7.61 13.34 2.32
CA ARG A 22 7.97 11.91 2.24
C ARG A 22 7.34 11.10 3.37
N LYS A 23 7.41 11.61 4.61
CA LYS A 23 6.82 10.95 5.78
C LYS A 23 5.29 10.90 5.67
N GLY A 24 4.66 11.99 5.25
CA GLY A 24 3.21 12.04 5.04
C GLY A 24 2.71 11.07 3.97
N LEU A 25 3.51 10.83 2.93
CA LEU A 25 3.20 9.88 1.85
C LEU A 25 3.72 8.45 2.10
N GLY A 26 4.43 8.19 3.21
CA GLY A 26 5.02 6.89 3.49
C GLY A 26 6.08 6.43 2.46
N LEU A 27 6.86 7.38 1.92
CA LEU A 27 7.87 7.11 0.89
C LEU A 27 9.23 6.75 1.49
N ASN A 28 9.80 5.65 0.99
CA ASN A 28 11.12 5.14 1.29
C ASN A 28 12.01 5.12 0.05
N THR A 29 13.31 4.98 0.26
CA THR A 29 14.27 4.78 -0.84
C THR A 29 13.92 3.49 -1.60
N GLY A 30 13.80 3.60 -2.93
CA GLY A 30 13.43 2.48 -3.79
C GLY A 30 11.93 2.40 -4.09
N ASP A 31 11.09 3.16 -3.39
CA ASP A 31 9.66 3.23 -3.73
C ASP A 31 9.48 3.83 -5.13
N VAL A 32 8.58 3.22 -5.89
CA VAL A 32 8.17 3.70 -7.21
C VAL A 32 7.00 4.67 -7.05
N LEU A 33 7.01 5.77 -7.79
CA LEU A 33 5.91 6.72 -7.86
C LEU A 33 5.25 6.65 -9.22
N VAL A 34 3.92 6.69 -9.24
CA VAL A 34 3.15 6.84 -10.47
C VAL A 34 2.88 8.32 -10.68
N ILE A 35 3.18 8.82 -11.87
CA ILE A 35 2.90 10.20 -12.29
C ILE A 35 1.81 10.12 -13.36
N ARG A 36 0.65 10.72 -13.08
CA ARG A 36 -0.50 10.73 -14.00
C ARG A 36 -0.93 12.16 -14.30
N GLU A 37 -1.33 12.38 -15.53
CA GLU A 37 -1.93 13.64 -15.95
C GLU A 37 -3.42 13.67 -15.55
N SER A 38 -3.89 14.85 -15.15
CA SER A 38 -5.27 15.12 -14.78
C SER A 38 -5.67 16.52 -15.28
N ALA A 39 -6.97 16.82 -15.25
CA ALA A 39 -7.48 18.14 -15.66
C ALA A 39 -6.91 19.31 -14.84
N ALA A 40 -6.44 19.07 -13.62
CA ALA A 40 -5.86 20.08 -12.73
C ALA A 40 -4.32 20.13 -12.76
N GLY A 41 -3.68 19.33 -13.62
CA GLY A 41 -2.23 19.16 -13.68
C GLY A 41 -1.80 17.72 -13.37
N TYR A 42 -0.62 17.53 -12.81
CA TYR A 42 -0.07 16.20 -12.53
C TYR A 42 -0.36 15.74 -11.11
N ILE A 43 -0.75 14.47 -10.97
CA ILE A 43 -0.89 13.76 -9.71
C ILE A 43 0.28 12.79 -9.56
N ILE A 44 0.92 12.81 -8.39
CA ILE A 44 1.99 11.88 -8.03
C ILE A 44 1.52 11.08 -6.82
N GLU A 45 1.56 9.76 -6.93
CA GLU A 45 1.15 8.84 -5.87
C GLU A 45 2.16 7.71 -5.72
N LYS A 46 2.19 7.10 -4.52
CA LYS A 46 3.00 5.91 -4.28
C LYS A 46 2.44 4.76 -5.11
N SER A 47 3.30 4.10 -5.88
CA SER A 47 2.93 2.85 -6.54
C SER A 47 2.73 1.79 -5.47
N THR A 48 1.48 1.39 -5.26
CA THR A 48 1.15 0.13 -4.61
C THR A 48 1.11 -0.91 -5.72
N GLU A 49 2.24 -1.55 -5.99
CA GLU A 49 2.20 -2.79 -6.76
C GLU A 49 1.27 -3.78 -6.03
N GLU A 50 0.58 -4.63 -6.78
CA GLU A 50 -0.15 -5.75 -6.18
C GLU A 50 0.83 -6.50 -5.28
N SER A 51 0.47 -6.61 -4.00
CA SER A 51 1.25 -7.37 -3.05
C SER A 51 1.38 -8.79 -3.59
N LYS A 52 2.53 -9.43 -3.40
CA LYS A 52 2.66 -10.88 -3.64
C LYS A 52 1.62 -11.69 -2.85
N PHE A 53 1.06 -11.08 -1.80
CA PHE A 53 -0.02 -11.63 -0.98
C PHE A 53 -1.43 -11.33 -1.49
N ASP A 54 -1.62 -10.43 -2.47
CA ASP A 54 -2.96 -10.08 -2.97
C ASP A 54 -3.67 -11.29 -3.57
N ALA A 55 -2.93 -12.19 -4.22
CA ALA A 55 -3.45 -13.47 -4.70
C ALA A 55 -3.96 -14.40 -3.58
N PHE A 56 -3.52 -14.18 -2.34
CA PHE A 56 -3.93 -14.97 -1.18
C PHE A 56 -5.05 -14.29 -0.38
N VAL A 57 -5.31 -13.01 -0.62
CA VAL A 57 -6.43 -12.32 0.03
C VAL A 57 -7.74 -12.96 -0.42
N GLY A 58 -8.49 -13.51 0.54
CA GLY A 58 -9.79 -14.14 0.27
C GLY A 58 -9.73 -15.55 -0.32
N CYS A 59 -8.55 -16.19 -0.42
CA CYS A 59 -8.43 -17.54 -0.99
C CYS A 59 -9.19 -18.63 -0.20
N LEU A 60 -9.54 -18.36 1.06
CA LEU A 60 -10.32 -19.26 1.92
C LEU A 60 -11.83 -18.97 1.91
N SER A 61 -12.30 -18.01 1.10
CA SER A 61 -13.72 -17.61 1.05
C SER A 61 -14.67 -18.72 0.56
N THR A 62 -14.16 -19.70 -0.16
CA THR A 62 -14.91 -20.86 -0.66
C THR A 62 -14.99 -22.02 0.34
N ARG A 63 -14.31 -21.94 1.49
CA ARG A 63 -14.32 -23.00 2.50
C ARG A 63 -15.64 -22.96 3.30
N PRO A 64 -16.33 -24.10 3.45
CA PRO A 64 -17.52 -24.17 4.29
C PRO A 64 -17.19 -23.85 5.76
N GLY A 65 -18.08 -23.13 6.46
CA GLY A 65 -17.93 -22.80 7.88
C GLY A 65 -17.24 -21.45 8.17
N GLY A 66 -16.72 -20.76 7.14
CA GLY A 66 -16.12 -19.44 7.29
C GLY A 66 -14.85 -19.43 8.14
N THR A 67 -14.36 -18.23 8.46
CA THR A 67 -13.10 -18.05 9.21
C THR A 67 -13.14 -18.70 10.60
N ASP A 68 -14.28 -18.62 11.29
CA ASP A 68 -14.39 -19.11 12.67
C ASP A 68 -14.28 -20.63 12.75
N ALA A 69 -14.89 -21.38 11.83
CA ALA A 69 -14.76 -22.84 11.79
C ALA A 69 -13.31 -23.28 11.51
N VAL A 70 -12.62 -22.58 10.61
CA VAL A 70 -11.19 -22.84 10.33
C VAL A 70 -10.33 -22.56 11.55
N MET A 71 -10.61 -21.47 12.28
CA MET A 71 -9.89 -21.13 13.50
C MET A 71 -10.13 -22.15 14.62
N HIS A 72 -11.35 -22.66 14.77
CA HIS A 72 -11.71 -23.69 15.74
C HIS A 72 -11.00 -25.03 15.44
N GLU A 73 -10.99 -25.44 14.17
CA GLU A 73 -10.26 -26.63 13.70
C GLU A 73 -8.75 -26.51 13.94
N LEU A 74 -8.13 -25.40 13.52
CA LEU A 74 -6.68 -25.17 13.65
C LEU A 74 -6.22 -25.05 15.10
N ARG A 75 -7.09 -24.58 16.00
CA ARG A 75 -6.81 -24.48 17.43
C ARG A 75 -6.80 -25.85 18.12
N GLY A 76 -7.34 -26.88 17.46
CA GLY A 76 -7.44 -28.22 18.03
C GLY A 76 -8.59 -28.36 19.01
N ASP A 77 -9.62 -27.50 18.91
CA ASP A 77 -10.88 -27.68 19.63
C ASP A 77 -11.62 -28.85 18.96
N HIS A 78 -11.11 -30.07 19.16
CA HIS A 78 -11.89 -31.28 19.00
C HIS A 78 -12.64 -31.45 20.32
N ALA A 79 -13.96 -31.61 20.24
CA ALA A 79 -14.69 -32.17 21.36
C ALA A 79 -14.12 -33.58 21.55
N ASP A 80 -13.24 -33.74 22.52
CA ASP A 80 -12.77 -35.03 23.00
C ASP A 80 -14.01 -35.84 23.40
N ASP A 81 -14.30 -36.91 22.65
CA ASP A 81 -15.28 -37.96 22.96
C ASP A 81 -14.53 -39.18 23.52
#